data_AF-A0A0S8K3I5-F1
#
_entry.id   AF-A0A0S8K3I5-F1
#
_cell.length_a   1.000
_cell.length_b   1.000
_cell.length_c   1.000
_cell.angle_alpha   90.00
_cell.angle_beta   90.00
_cell.angle_gamma   90.00
#
_symmetry.space_group_name_H-M   'P 1'
#
loop_
_entity.id
_entity.type
_entity.pdbx_description
1 polymer ?
#
loop_
_entity_poly.entity_id
_entity_poly.type
_entity_poly.pdbx_seq_one_letter_code
_entity_poly.pdbx_strand_id
1 'polypeptide(L)' 'MMNFFELSKKIARRLIRIFLKDKNGKRPVFGSNEKFQSDPYWQDHILFYEYFNLDPSGYLKTGNSLLDVD' A
#
# COMPACT_ATOMS: atom_id res chain seq x y z
N MET A 1 -22.03 17.80 9.91
CA MET A 1 -21.14 17.26 10.97
C MET A 1 -20.78 15.83 10.61
N MET A 2 -19.52 15.40 10.72
CA MET A 2 -19.11 14.02 10.40
C MET A 2 -19.19 13.17 11.66
N ASN A 3 -19.89 12.03 11.60
CA ASN A 3 -20.03 11.10 12.72
C ASN A 3 -18.96 9.97 12.67
N PHE A 4 -18.89 9.17 13.73
CA PHE A 4 -17.93 8.07 13.84
C PHE A 4 -18.04 7.04 12.70
N PHE A 5 -19.25 6.79 12.20
CA PHE A 5 -19.47 5.87 11.09
C PHE A 5 -18.89 6.40 9.78
N GLU A 6 -19.04 7.69 9.50
CA GLU A 6 -18.44 8.30 8.32
C GLU A 6 -16.92 8.43 8.46
N LEU A 7 -16.42 8.66 9.68
CA LEU A 7 -14.97 8.62 9.95
C LEU A 7 -14.39 7.22 9.73
N SER A 8 -15.02 6.16 10.24
CA SER A 8 -14.53 4.79 10.07
C SER A 8 -14.52 4.38 8.59
N LYS A 9 -15.55 4.74 7.84
CA LYS A 9 -15.57 4.54 6.38
C LYS A 9 -14.43 5.29 5.68
N LYS A 10 -14.12 6.53 6.08
CA LYS A 10 -13.00 7.27 5.48
C LYS A 10 -11.66 6.59 5.72
N ILE A 11 -11.42 6.10 6.93
CA ILE A 11 -10.19 5.37 7.27
C ILE A 11 -10.13 4.07 6.47
N ALA A 12 -11.20 3.27 6.46
CA ALA A 12 -11.26 2.02 5.71
C ALA A 12 -10.99 2.23 4.21
N ARG A 13 -11.61 3.26 3.59
CA ARG A 13 -11.35 3.62 2.19
C ARG A 13 -9.90 4.01 1.95
N ARG A 14 -9.28 4.76 2.87
CA ARG A 14 -7.86 5.15 2.75
C ARG A 14 -6.95 3.92 2.82
N LEU A 15 -7.23 2.97 3.71
CA LEU A 15 -6.48 1.72 3.82
C LEU A 15 -6.63 0.84 2.58
N ILE A 16 -7.85 0.66 2.06
CA ILE A 16 -8.07 -0.12 0.83
C ILE A 16 -7.34 0.52 -0.36
N ARG A 17 -7.33 1.85 -0.45
CA ARG A 17 -6.80 2.58 -1.60
C ARG A 17 -5.29 2.41 -1.81
N ILE A 18 -4.52 2.01 -0.80
CA ILE A 18 -3.08 1.78 -0.95
C ILE A 18 -2.78 0.55 -1.84
N PHE A 19 -3.73 -0.39 -1.91
CA PHE A 19 -3.60 -1.59 -2.73
C PHE A 19 -4.13 -1.41 -4.14
N LEU A 20 -4.84 -0.32 -4.46
CA LEU A 20 -5.43 -0.10 -5.78
C LEU A 20 -4.47 0.69 -6.68
N LYS A 21 -4.55 0.45 -8.00
CA LYS A 21 -3.85 1.28 -8.97
C LYS A 21 -4.43 2.70 -8.93
N ASP A 22 -3.55 3.69 -8.91
CA ASP A 22 -3.93 5.10 -9.02
C ASP A 22 -4.11 5.52 -10.49
N LYS A 23 -4.29 6.82 -10.72
CA LYS A 23 -4.45 7.39 -12.06
C LYS A 23 -3.22 7.18 -12.97
N ASN A 24 -2.06 6.89 -12.40
CA ASN A 24 -0.81 6.62 -13.11
C ASN A 24 -0.54 5.11 -13.24
N GLY A 25 -1.49 4.26 -12.82
CA GLY A 25 -1.34 2.81 -12.83
C GLY A 25 -0.50 2.24 -11.69
N LYS A 26 -0.02 3.08 -10.75
CA LYS A 26 0.86 2.65 -9.65
C LYS A 26 0.05 2.28 -8.41
N ARG A 27 0.46 1.23 -7.70
CA ARG A 27 -0.11 0.86 -6.39
C ARG A 27 0.75 1.48 -5.28
N PRO A 28 0.19 2.35 -4.41
CA PRO A 28 0.97 2.97 -3.33
C PRO A 28 1.68 1.97 -2.41
N VAL A 29 1.10 0.77 -2.21
CA VAL A 29 1.67 -0.29 -1.37
C VAL A 29 3.05 -0.77 -1.84
N PHE A 30 3.35 -0.69 -3.14
CA PHE A 30 4.67 -1.08 -3.66
C PHE A 30 5.72 0.04 -3.53
N GLY A 31 5.32 1.23 -3.06
CA GLY A 31 6.22 2.37 -2.91
C GLY A 31 7.01 2.64 -4.19
N SER A 32 8.33 2.77 -4.04
CA SER A 32 9.27 3.03 -5.14
C SER A 32 9.80 1.78 -5.83
N ASN A 33 9.27 0.58 -5.53
CA ASN A 33 9.76 -0.65 -6.15
C ASN A 33 9.22 -0.80 -7.57
N GLU A 34 9.99 -0.33 -8.56
CA GLU A 34 9.56 -0.27 -9.97
C GLU A 34 9.26 -1.65 -10.58
N LYS A 35 9.88 -2.73 -10.07
CA LYS A 35 9.57 -4.10 -10.52
C LYS A 35 8.10 -4.43 -10.27
N PHE A 36 7.59 -4.19 -9.07
CA PHE A 36 6.19 -4.43 -8.75
C PHE A 36 5.25 -3.35 -9.29
N GLN A 37 5.76 -2.17 -9.67
CA GLN A 37 4.91 -1.13 -10.26
C GLN A 37 4.65 -1.35 -11.75
N SER A 38 5.64 -1.84 -12.50
CA SER A 38 5.65 -1.75 -13.97
C SER A 38 5.92 -3.05 -14.71
N ASP A 39 6.53 -4.05 -14.07
CA ASP A 39 6.84 -5.31 -14.74
C ASP A 39 5.54 -6.05 -15.10
N PRO A 40 5.30 -6.39 -16.38
CA PRO A 40 4.09 -7.07 -16.83
C PRO A 40 3.79 -8.38 -16.09
N TYR A 41 4.81 -9.07 -15.61
CA TYR A 41 4.68 -10.34 -14.90
C TYR A 41 4.44 -10.15 -13.40
N TRP A 42 4.81 -9.01 -12.81
CA TRP A 42 4.77 -8.82 -11.35
C TRP A 42 3.76 -7.76 -10.89
N GLN A 43 3.33 -6.84 -11.76
CA GLN A 43 2.52 -5.67 -11.38
C GLN A 43 1.14 -5.97 -10.76
N ASP A 44 0.62 -7.17 -11.01
CA ASP A 44 -0.69 -7.61 -10.51
C ASP A 44 -0.58 -8.66 -9.38
N HIS A 45 0.64 -9.00 -8.96
CA HIS A 45 0.88 -9.84 -7.78
C HIS A 45 0.88 -8.98 -6.51
N ILE A 46 -0.29 -8.84 -5.87
CA ILE A 46 -0.41 -8.15 -4.59
C ILE A 46 0.24 -9.01 -3.50
N LEU A 47 1.30 -8.48 -2.89
CA LEU A 47 2.02 -9.15 -1.83
C LEU A 47 1.24 -9.11 -0.51
N PHE A 48 1.37 -10.18 0.26
CA PHE A 48 0.95 -10.21 1.65
C PHE A 48 2.07 -9.63 2.51
N TYR A 49 1.75 -8.66 3.36
CA TYR A 49 2.68 -8.04 4.29
C TYR A 49 2.23 -8.29 5.72
N GLU A 50 3.16 -8.64 6.59
CA GLU A 50 2.88 -8.92 8.00
C GLU A 50 2.61 -7.63 8.78
N TYR A 51 3.29 -6.54 8.40
CA TYR A 51 3.12 -5.25 9.03
C TYR A 51 3.30 -4.08 8.06
N PHE A 52 2.66 -2.96 8.41
CA PHE A 52 2.75 -1.69 7.70
C PHE A 52 3.35 -0.65 8.65
N ASN A 53 4.37 0.06 8.19
CA ASN A 53 4.97 1.17 8.91
C ASN A 53 4.84 2.45 8.08
N LEU A 54 4.30 3.51 8.68
CA LEU A 54 4.22 4.82 8.05
C LEU A 54 5.53 5.56 8.35
N ASP A 55 6.30 5.83 7.31
CA ASP A 55 7.46 6.69 7.42
C ASP A 55 7.00 8.15 7.70
N PRO A 56 7.71 8.93 8.53
CA PRO A 56 7.43 10.35 8.75
C PRO A 56 7.27 11.19 7.46
N SER A 57 7.90 10.77 6.37
CA SER A 57 7.74 11.36 5.03
C SER A 57 6.38 11.09 4.37
N GLY A 58 5.52 10.29 4.99
CA GLY A 58 4.16 9.96 4.52
C GLY A 58 4.10 8.73 3.60
N TYR A 59 5.23 8.07 3.34
CA TYR A 59 5.29 6.83 2.56
C TYR A 59 5.03 5.61 3.43
N LEU A 60 4.36 4.61 2.86
CA LEU A 60 4.15 3.32 3.50
C LEU A 60 5.34 2.42 3.23
N LYS A 61 5.99 1.97 4.30
CA LYS A 61 6.91 0.85 4.29
C LYS A 61 6.14 -0.40 4.66
N THR A 62 6.43 -1.47 3.94
CA THR A 62 5.77 -2.76 4.09
C THR A 62 6.85 -3.79 4.34
N GLY A 63 6.68 -4.61 5.38
CA GLY A 63 7.68 -5.60 5.75
C GLY A 63 7.16 -7.03 5.70
N ASN A 64 8.09 -7.95 5.52
CA ASN A 64 7.89 -9.40 5.67
C ASN A 64 9.10 -9.92 6.42
N SER A 65 8.90 -10.48 7.62
CA SER A 65 10.01 -11.01 8.43
C SER A 65 10.86 -12.06 7.70
N LEU A 66 10.31 -12.70 6.66
CA LEU A 66 10.98 -13.68 5.81
C LEU A 66 11.71 -13.10 4.58
N LEU A 67 11.45 -11.85 4.21
CA LEU A 67 12.06 -11.15 3.06
C LEU A 67 12.91 -9.96 3.47
N ASP A 68 12.80 -9.50 4.72
CA ASP A 68 13.58 -8.40 5.30
C ASP A 68 14.96 -8.87 5.83
N VAL A 69 15.42 -10.06 5.43
CA VAL A 69 16.80 -10.55 5.62
C VAL A 69 17.64 -10.15 4.41
N ASP A 70 18.07 -8.90 4.42
CA ASP A 70 19.30 -8.42 3.77
C ASP A 70 20.15 -7.67 4.82
#